data_AF-A0A0U5NVK2-F1
#
_entry.id   AF-A0A0U5NVK2-F1
#
_cell.length_a   1.000
_cell.length_b   1.000
_cell.length_c   1.000
_cell.angle_alpha   90.00
_cell.angle_beta   90.00
_cell.angle_gamma   90.00
#
_symmetry.space_group_name_H-M   'P 1'
#
loop_
_entity.id
_entity.type
_entity.pdbx_description
1 polymer ?
#
loop_
_entity_poly.entity_id
_entity_poly.type
_entity_poly.pdbx_seq_one_letter_code
_entity_poly.pdbx_strand_id
1 'polypeptide(L)'
;MDATKDVLFFCVDGLPGFKEAIAAVYPQAVVQRCIIHMLRNSFQYLSYKERKKFAADFKAVYKAPTEESALQALAEVKETWGKKYPYAISNWEMNWENVRPFFEFSDDMI
;
A
#
# COMPACT_ATOMS: atom_id res chain seq x y z
N MET A 1 27.03 22.71 -6.88
CA MET A 1 25.62 22.28 -6.73
C MET A 1 25.55 20.95 -7.44
N ASP A 2 25.58 19.87 -6.68
CA ASP A 2 25.46 18.52 -7.21
C ASP A 2 24.07 18.40 -7.84
N ALA A 3 24.00 18.13 -9.13
CA ALA A 3 22.75 17.92 -9.83
C ALA A 3 22.25 16.51 -9.48
N THR A 4 21.80 16.33 -8.24
CA THR A 4 21.01 15.16 -7.85
C THR A 4 19.89 15.02 -8.86
N LYS A 5 19.89 13.91 -9.60
CA LYS A 5 18.80 13.60 -10.53
C LYS A 5 17.49 13.62 -9.75
N ASP A 6 16.48 14.28 -10.29
CA ASP A 6 15.16 14.32 -9.68
C ASP A 6 14.58 12.92 -9.63
N VAL A 7 14.25 12.46 -8.42
CA VAL A 7 13.47 11.23 -8.19
C VAL A 7 12.06 11.67 -7.82
N LEU A 8 11.07 11.25 -8.60
CA LEU A 8 9.68 11.69 -8.42
C LEU A 8 8.88 10.78 -7.47
N PHE A 9 9.27 9.51 -7.37
CA PHE A 9 8.51 8.50 -6.62
C PHE A 9 9.42 7.48 -5.94
N PHE A 10 9.13 7.19 -4.68
CA PHE A 10 9.76 6.13 -3.90
C PHE A 10 8.71 5.13 -3.43
N CYS A 11 8.93 3.85 -3.74
CA CYS A 11 8.16 2.73 -3.23
C CYS A 11 8.97 2.05 -2.10
N VAL A 12 8.52 2.17 -0.86
CA VAL A 12 9.26 1.71 0.33
C VAL A 12 8.43 0.72 1.16
N ASP A 13 9.08 -0.11 1.97
CA ASP A 13 8.44 -1.10 2.83
C ASP A 13 7.80 -0.52 4.10
N GLY A 14 8.18 0.71 4.46
CA GLY A 14 7.71 1.44 5.64
C GLY A 14 8.65 1.35 6.84
N LEU A 15 9.95 1.15 6.62
CA LEU A 15 10.95 1.29 7.67
C LEU A 15 10.85 2.65 8.39
N PRO A 16 10.89 2.68 9.74
CA PRO A 16 10.90 3.94 10.48
C PRO A 16 12.06 4.84 10.05
N GLY A 17 11.82 6.14 9.90
CA GLY A 17 12.85 7.11 9.52
C GLY A 17 13.11 7.23 8.02
N PHE A 18 12.63 6.28 7.19
CA PHE A 18 12.90 6.33 5.74
C PHE A 18 12.18 7.49 5.05
N LYS A 19 10.94 7.78 5.44
CA LYS A 19 10.17 8.89 4.85
C LYS A 19 10.85 10.22 5.12
N GLU A 20 11.35 10.40 6.35
CA GLU A 20 12.08 11.58 6.79
C GLU A 20 13.44 11.70 6.07
N ALA A 21 14.17 10.59 5.95
CA ALA A 21 15.46 10.55 5.25
C ALA A 21 15.31 10.86 3.74
N ILE A 22 14.26 10.32 3.09
CA ILE A 22 13.96 10.62 1.69
C ILE A 22 13.58 12.09 1.54
N ALA A 23 12.69 12.62 2.38
CA ALA A 23 12.27 14.02 2.30
C ALA A 23 13.43 15.01 2.51
N ALA A 24 14.46 14.63 3.26
CA ALA A 24 15.66 15.45 3.46
C ALA A 24 16.53 15.59 2.20
N VAL A 25 16.48 14.62 1.29
CA VAL A 25 17.30 14.60 0.06
C VAL A 25 16.47 14.91 -1.19
N TYR A 26 15.22 14.42 -1.23
CA TYR A 26 14.27 14.53 -2.33
C TYR A 26 12.95 15.13 -1.84
N PRO A 27 12.91 16.42 -1.47
CA PRO A 27 11.74 17.04 -0.85
C PRO A 27 10.49 17.09 -1.74
N GLN A 28 10.66 16.91 -3.05
CA GLN A 28 9.57 16.90 -4.04
C GLN A 28 9.08 15.49 -4.39
N ALA A 29 9.72 14.44 -3.86
CA ALA A 29 9.37 13.08 -4.18
C ALA A 29 8.15 12.60 -3.41
N VAL A 30 7.27 11.88 -4.10
CA VAL A 30 6.17 11.16 -3.47
C VAL A 30 6.72 9.88 -2.86
N VAL A 31 6.37 9.61 -1.60
CA VAL A 31 6.76 8.38 -0.90
C VAL A 31 5.53 7.52 -0.66
N GLN A 32 5.55 6.31 -1.19
CA GLN A 32 4.46 5.35 -1.14
C GLN A 32 4.91 4.08 -0.41
N ARG A 33 4.06 3.58 0.48
CA ARG A 33 4.23 2.30 1.15
C ARG A 33 3.80 1.16 0.23
N CYS A 34 4.77 0.38 -0.20
CA CYS A 34 4.63 -0.69 -1.18
C CYS A 34 3.47 -1.65 -0.87
N ILE A 35 2.55 -1.78 -1.83
CA ILE A 35 1.38 -2.68 -1.74
C ILE A 35 1.81 -4.15 -1.60
N ILE A 36 2.89 -4.54 -2.26
CA ILE A 36 3.41 -5.91 -2.17
C ILE A 36 3.93 -6.21 -0.75
N HIS A 37 4.60 -5.25 -0.10
CA HIS A 37 5.00 -5.42 1.30
C HIS A 37 3.79 -5.44 2.23
N MET A 38 2.78 -4.61 1.98
CA MET A 38 1.52 -4.64 2.73
C MET A 38 0.81 -5.99 2.61
N LEU A 39 0.72 -6.57 1.41
CA LEU A 39 0.15 -7.91 1.18
C LEU A 39 0.96 -9.01 1.90
N ARG A 40 2.29 -8.95 1.83
CA ARG A 40 3.16 -9.91 2.53
C ARG A 40 2.97 -9.83 4.06
N ASN A 41 2.83 -8.63 4.60
CA ASN A 41 2.54 -8.44 6.03
C ASN A 41 1.19 -9.06 6.41
N SER A 42 0.15 -8.89 5.59
CA SER A 42 -1.13 -9.56 5.84
C SER A 42 -0.97 -11.08 5.91
N PHE A 43 -0.15 -11.70 5.05
CA PHE A 43 0.04 -13.16 5.02
C PHE A 43 0.61 -13.77 6.31
N GLN A 44 1.20 -12.97 7.20
CA GLN A 44 1.65 -13.42 8.52
C GLN A 44 0.49 -13.84 9.42
N TYR A 45 -0.69 -13.24 9.23
CA TYR A 45 -1.89 -13.55 9.99
C TYR A 45 -2.77 -14.62 9.34
N LEU A 46 -2.56 -14.90 8.05
CA LEU A 46 -3.39 -15.81 7.27
C LEU A 46 -2.87 -17.24 7.28
N SER A 47 -3.81 -18.20 7.29
CA SER A 47 -3.51 -19.59 6.98
C SER A 47 -2.97 -19.72 5.54
N TYR A 48 -2.03 -20.65 5.32
CA TYR A 48 -1.43 -20.86 3.99
C TYR A 48 -2.48 -21.11 2.89
N LYS A 49 -3.55 -21.84 3.22
CA LYS A 49 -4.65 -22.19 2.30
C LYS A 49 -5.44 -20.97 1.83
N GLU A 50 -5.48 -19.90 2.63
CA GLU A 50 -6.29 -18.71 2.34
C GLU A 50 -5.51 -17.57 1.69
N ARG A 51 -4.17 -17.59 1.75
CA ARG A 51 -3.31 -16.53 1.16
C ARG A 51 -3.63 -16.25 -0.31
N LYS A 52 -3.83 -17.31 -1.11
CA LYS A 52 -4.16 -17.18 -2.54
C LYS A 52 -5.51 -16.48 -2.75
N LYS A 53 -6.54 -16.86 -1.97
CA LYS A 53 -7.87 -16.26 -2.07
C LYS A 53 -7.84 -14.80 -1.60
N PHE A 54 -7.23 -14.54 -0.44
CA PHE A 54 -7.08 -13.18 0.07
C PHE A 54 -6.38 -12.26 -0.92
N ALA A 55 -5.27 -12.70 -1.53
CA ALA A 55 -4.55 -11.90 -2.52
C ALA A 55 -5.39 -11.63 -3.79
N ALA A 56 -6.25 -12.57 -4.17
CA ALA A 56 -7.17 -12.40 -5.29
C ALA A 56 -8.27 -11.37 -4.96
N ASP A 57 -8.87 -11.47 -3.77
CA ASP A 57 -9.89 -10.52 -3.30
C ASP A 57 -9.28 -9.11 -3.16
N PHE A 58 -8.07 -9.01 -2.61
CA PHE A 58 -7.35 -7.74 -2.46
C PHE A 58 -6.96 -7.08 -3.78
N LYS A 59 -7.03 -7.80 -4.91
CA LYS A 59 -6.75 -7.24 -6.23
C LYS A 59 -7.71 -6.10 -6.57
N ALA A 60 -8.96 -6.16 -6.11
CA ALA A 60 -9.92 -5.08 -6.28
C ALA A 60 -9.44 -3.77 -5.65
N VAL A 61 -8.69 -3.83 -4.54
CA VAL A 61 -8.19 -2.64 -3.84
C VAL A 61 -7.12 -1.93 -4.66
N TYR A 62 -6.07 -2.64 -5.09
CA TYR A 62 -4.94 -2.02 -5.79
C TYR A 62 -5.14 -1.90 -7.31
N LYS A 63 -6.23 -2.43 -7.86
CA LYS A 63 -6.66 -2.19 -9.26
C LYS A 63 -7.84 -1.23 -9.36
N ALA A 64 -8.25 -0.62 -8.25
CA ALA A 64 -9.26 0.43 -8.27
C ALA A 64 -8.73 1.66 -9.03
N PRO A 65 -9.58 2.33 -9.83
CA PRO A 65 -9.17 3.47 -10.65
C PRO A 65 -8.99 4.77 -9.86
N THR A 66 -9.50 4.84 -8.63
CA THR A 66 -9.41 5.99 -7.75
C THR A 66 -9.21 5.55 -6.31
N GLU A 67 -8.69 6.44 -5.46
CA GLU A 67 -8.60 6.19 -4.02
C GLU A 67 -9.96 5.88 -3.40
N GLU A 68 -11.02 6.59 -3.81
CA GLU A 68 -12.38 6.37 -3.30
C GLU A 68 -12.88 4.96 -3.62
N SER A 69 -12.70 4.51 -4.86
CA SER A 69 -13.03 3.14 -5.27
C SER A 69 -12.17 2.11 -4.54
N ALA A 70 -10.92 2.43 -4.22
CA ALA A 70 -10.02 1.56 -3.48
C ALA A 70 -10.45 1.41 -2.01
N LEU A 71 -10.88 2.50 -1.38
CA LEU A 71 -11.44 2.51 -0.03
C LEU A 71 -12.73 1.69 0.05
N GLN A 72 -13.60 1.79 -0.97
CA GLN A 72 -14.80 0.95 -1.06
C GLN A 72 -14.43 -0.53 -1.17
N ALA A 73 -13.50 -0.89 -2.07
CA ALA A 73 -13.02 -2.26 -2.19
C ALA A 73 -12.36 -2.77 -0.89
N LEU A 74 -11.64 -1.92 -0.16
CA LEU A 74 -11.06 -2.27 1.13
C LEU A 74 -12.15 -2.57 2.18
N ALA A 75 -13.26 -1.82 2.16
CA ALA A 75 -14.41 -2.08 3.02
C ALA A 75 -15.05 -3.45 2.70
N GLU A 76 -15.23 -3.81 1.43
CA GLU A 76 -15.74 -5.12 1.01
C GLU A 76 -14.80 -6.27 1.44
N VAL A 77 -13.49 -6.06 1.30
CA VAL A 77 -12.48 -7.01 1.78
C VAL A 77 -12.55 -7.15 3.30
N LYS A 78 -12.79 -6.06 4.04
CA LYS A 78 -12.98 -6.06 5.49
C LYS A 78 -14.24 -6.84 5.89
N GLU A 79 -15.34 -6.73 5.17
CA GLU A 79 -16.55 -7.53 5.43
C GLU A 79 -16.26 -9.04 5.31
N THR A 80 -15.49 -9.42 4.30
CA THR A 80 -15.15 -10.82 4.03
C THR A 80 -14.13 -11.38 5.03
N TRP A 81 -13.07 -10.62 5.32
CA TRP A 81 -11.89 -11.13 6.03
C TRP A 81 -11.69 -10.54 7.42
N GLY A 82 -12.25 -9.38 7.72
CA GLY A 82 -11.97 -8.60 8.94
C GLY A 82 -12.41 -9.28 10.23
N LYS A 83 -13.46 -10.11 10.19
CA LYS A 83 -13.87 -10.91 11.36
C LYS A 83 -12.86 -12.00 11.71
N LYS A 84 -12.28 -12.65 10.70
CA LYS A 84 -11.34 -13.77 10.88
C LYS A 84 -9.91 -13.31 11.07
N TYR A 85 -9.51 -12.27 10.33
CA TYR A 85 -8.16 -11.73 10.29
C TYR A 85 -8.16 -10.22 10.54
N PRO A 86 -8.57 -9.75 11.73
CA PRO A 86 -8.70 -8.33 12.03
C PRO A 86 -7.38 -7.57 11.82
N TYR A 87 -6.25 -8.15 12.23
CA TYR A 87 -4.92 -7.53 12.06
C TYR A 87 -4.46 -7.46 10.60
N ALA A 88 -4.88 -8.40 9.76
CA ALA A 88 -4.56 -8.37 8.34
C ALA A 88 -5.24 -7.19 7.63
N ILE A 89 -6.37 -6.70 8.16
CA ILE A 89 -7.13 -5.56 7.64
C ILE A 89 -6.73 -4.26 8.33
N SER A 90 -6.67 -4.23 9.67
CA SER A 90 -6.36 -3.01 10.41
C SER A 90 -4.98 -2.47 10.06
N ASN A 91 -4.02 -3.34 9.69
CA ASN A 91 -2.73 -2.89 9.19
C ASN A 91 -2.85 -2.02 7.92
N TRP A 92 -3.81 -2.30 7.02
CA TRP A 92 -4.06 -1.45 5.85
C TRP A 92 -4.73 -0.14 6.24
N GLU A 93 -5.77 -0.20 7.08
CA GLU A 93 -6.48 0.99 7.54
C GLU A 93 -5.53 1.98 8.25
N MET A 94 -4.66 1.48 9.14
CA MET A 94 -3.68 2.29 9.86
C MET A 94 -2.60 2.90 8.95
N ASN A 95 -2.33 2.30 7.79
CA ASN A 95 -1.26 2.73 6.90
C ASN A 95 -1.78 3.35 5.60
N TRP A 96 -3.10 3.57 5.50
CA TRP A 96 -3.75 3.99 4.27
C TRP A 96 -3.15 5.28 3.71
N GLU A 97 -2.87 6.26 4.58
CA GLU A 97 -2.23 7.54 4.19
C GLU A 97 -0.88 7.37 3.49
N ASN A 98 -0.16 6.29 3.80
CA ASN A 98 1.11 5.99 3.13
C ASN A 98 0.92 5.10 1.90
N VAL A 99 -0.21 4.41 1.76
CA VAL A 99 -0.53 3.55 0.60
C VAL A 99 -1.21 4.35 -0.51
N ARG A 100 -2.11 5.27 -0.16
CA ARG A 100 -2.95 6.04 -1.09
C ARG A 100 -2.21 6.79 -2.21
N PRO A 101 -0.94 7.24 -2.06
CA PRO A 101 -0.23 7.87 -3.19
C PRO A 101 -0.08 6.96 -4.41
N PHE A 102 -0.29 5.65 -4.24
CA PHE A 102 -0.42 4.71 -5.35
C PHE A 102 -1.49 5.13 -6.36
N PHE A 103 -2.61 5.70 -5.92
CA PHE A 103 -3.74 6.08 -6.79
C PHE A 103 -3.56 7.46 -7.45
N GLU A 104 -2.47 8.17 -7.16
CA GLU A 104 -2.15 9.47 -7.79
C GLU A 104 -1.47 9.28 -9.17
N PHE A 105 -0.98 8.07 -9.46
CA PHE A 105 -0.29 7.74 -10.71
C PHE A 105 -1.18 6.87 -11.61
N SER A 106 -1.05 7.05 -12.93
CA SER A 106 -1.77 6.23 -13.91
C SER A 106 -1.28 4.79 -13.91
N ASP A 107 -2.15 3.84 -14.31
CA ASP A 107 -1.80 2.42 -14.48
C ASP A 107 -0.52 2.18 -15.31
N ASP A 108 -0.22 3.05 -16.29
CA ASP A 108 0.98 2.93 -17.13
C ASP A 108 2.30 3.21 -16.38
N MET A 109 2.24 3.80 -15.18
CA MET A 109 3.39 4.11 -14.35
C MET A 109 3.64 3.10 -13.22
N ILE A 110 2.74 2.11 -13.02
CA ILE A 110 2.75 1.22 -11.84
C ILE A 110 2.71 -0.27 -12.15
#